data_AF-A0A2S3U991-F1
#
_entry.id   AF-A0A2S3U991-F1
#
_cell.length_a   1.000
_cell.length_b   1.000
_cell.length_c   1.000
_cell.angle_alpha   90.00
_cell.angle_beta   90.00
_cell.angle_gamma   90.00
#
_symmetry.space_group_name_H-M   'P 1'
#
loop_
_entity.id
_entity.type
_entity.pdbx_description
1 polymer ?
#
loop_
_entity_poly.entity_id
_entity_poly.type
_entity_poly.pdbx_seq_one_letter_code
_entity_poly.pdbx_strand_id
1 'polypeptide(L)'
;MTDLKAAVRTLRLNSKRIAGDTNRVFTFGHSGGAQSALMGATGDSKKYTTYLKTIGAPMATTSGKSTSDAVAGAMAWCPITSLDTANEAYEWNMGQYSNSGTRKQGTWTKALSNDMATSYAQYINKLGLKDADGKTLTLKKSTNGIYTSGSYATYLKKEVEQSLNNFLKDTTFPYKATSNEGPSGAAAQTGTTTGKMPSGSKPSGTAKSGSQPSGGAPSGGTTSASSTSGKTYKTATAYIKALNKNGKWITYNAKKNTATITSMKAFVKHCKTASKDVGAFDGLTRQQTENKLFATSGSSANHFDSTISKLLTANHAKYAKLKNYKASYAKAYQSDLKKTNAQGKSIQSRMNLYNPLYYLTSYYDGYNTSKVAKYWRIRTGIDQTDTALTVETNLALTLKQNPQVKNVNFATVWGQGHTEAERTGNYETNFIKWVNKSLK
;
A
#
# COMPACT_ATOMS: atom_id res chain seq x y z
N MET A 1 7.81 -3.29 13.29
CA MET A 1 9.05 -3.16 12.47
C MET A 1 10.31 -3.48 13.25
N THR A 2 10.55 -2.86 14.41
CA THR A 2 11.71 -3.14 15.25
C THR A 2 11.84 -4.63 15.57
N ASP A 3 10.73 -5.31 15.89
CA ASP A 3 10.74 -6.75 16.18
C ASP A 3 11.15 -7.60 14.98
N LEU A 4 10.64 -7.30 13.78
CA LEU A 4 11.03 -8.01 12.56
C LEU A 4 12.52 -7.85 12.26
N LYS A 5 13.07 -6.66 12.47
CA LYS A 5 14.51 -6.40 12.33
C LYS A 5 15.33 -7.15 13.37
N ALA A 6 14.88 -7.15 14.63
CA ALA A 6 15.50 -7.93 15.70
C ALA A 6 15.47 -9.43 15.38
N ALA A 7 14.37 -9.96 14.86
CA ALA A 7 14.25 -11.35 14.45
C ALA A 7 15.30 -11.73 13.39
N VAL A 8 15.47 -10.93 12.33
CA VAL A 8 16.51 -11.18 11.30
C VAL A 8 17.92 -11.13 11.90
N ARG A 9 18.19 -10.17 12.80
CA ARG A 9 19.49 -10.10 13.51
C ARG A 9 19.73 -11.34 14.37
N THR A 10 18.70 -11.82 15.07
CA THR A 10 18.76 -13.04 15.88
C THR A 10 19.01 -14.28 15.03
N LEU A 11 18.36 -14.41 13.87
CA LEU A 11 18.62 -15.52 12.93
C LEU A 11 20.09 -15.53 12.50
N ARG A 12 20.64 -14.36 12.16
CA ARG A 12 22.06 -14.24 11.73
C ARG A 12 23.04 -14.54 12.85
N LEU A 13 22.75 -14.09 14.07
CA LEU A 13 23.55 -14.45 15.24
C LEU A 13 23.60 -15.97 15.44
N ASN A 14 22.52 -16.67 15.12
CA ASN A 14 22.38 -18.11 15.26
C ASN A 14 22.61 -18.89 13.95
N SER A 15 23.26 -18.28 12.95
CA SER A 15 23.43 -18.87 11.61
C SER A 15 24.09 -20.25 11.59
N LYS A 16 24.92 -20.60 12.59
CA LYS A 16 25.53 -21.93 12.73
C LYS A 16 24.62 -22.97 13.42
N ARG A 17 23.47 -22.54 13.95
CA ARG A 17 22.54 -23.35 14.76
C ARG A 17 21.18 -23.53 14.10
N ILE A 18 20.94 -22.87 12.96
CA ILE A 18 19.68 -22.96 12.21
C ILE A 18 19.96 -23.42 10.80
N ALA A 19 19.04 -24.21 10.24
CA ALA A 19 19.11 -24.62 8.85
C ALA A 19 18.87 -23.42 7.91
N GLY A 20 19.46 -23.47 6.73
CA GLY A 20 19.32 -22.46 5.69
C GLY A 20 20.36 -21.34 5.73
N ASP A 21 20.39 -20.54 4.67
CA ASP A 21 21.33 -19.43 4.53
C ASP A 21 20.72 -18.12 5.04
N THR A 22 21.19 -17.63 6.18
CA THR A 22 20.73 -16.36 6.80
C THR A 22 21.10 -15.10 6.02
N ASN A 23 21.84 -15.23 4.92
CA ASN A 23 22.03 -14.16 3.94
C ASN A 23 20.90 -14.13 2.89
N ARG A 24 20.09 -15.18 2.78
CA ARG A 24 18.99 -15.35 1.81
C ARG A 24 17.62 -15.24 2.47
N VAL A 25 17.46 -14.28 3.38
CA VAL A 25 16.17 -14.03 4.04
C VAL A 25 15.22 -13.32 3.08
N PHE A 26 14.04 -13.90 2.86
CA PHE A 26 12.92 -13.27 2.15
C PHE A 26 11.79 -12.99 3.13
N THR A 27 11.22 -11.80 3.08
CA THR A 27 10.02 -11.46 3.85
C THR A 27 8.80 -11.50 2.96
N PHE A 28 7.64 -11.81 3.53
CA PHE A 28 6.38 -11.78 2.81
C PHE A 28 5.21 -11.39 3.74
N GLY A 29 4.09 -10.94 3.15
CA GLY A 29 2.85 -10.72 3.90
C GLY A 29 1.71 -10.13 3.07
N HIS A 30 0.48 -10.42 3.49
CA HIS A 30 -0.77 -9.86 2.97
C HIS A 30 -1.38 -8.90 4.00
N SER A 31 -1.62 -7.66 3.59
CA SER A 31 -1.82 -6.48 4.48
C SER A 31 -0.58 -6.17 5.34
N GLY A 32 0.01 -7.19 5.96
CA GLY A 32 1.41 -7.28 6.39
C GLY A 32 2.45 -7.02 5.28
N GLY A 33 2.00 -6.87 4.02
CA GLY A 33 2.83 -6.47 2.89
C GLY A 33 3.52 -5.13 3.12
N ALA A 34 2.94 -4.23 3.93
CA ALA A 34 3.60 -2.98 4.33
C ALA A 34 4.89 -3.24 5.12
N GLN A 35 4.86 -4.20 6.04
CA GLN A 35 6.01 -4.60 6.84
C GLN A 35 7.05 -5.31 5.99
N SER A 36 6.65 -6.18 5.06
CA SER A 36 7.61 -6.79 4.11
C SER A 36 8.27 -5.72 3.22
N ALA A 37 7.50 -4.78 2.69
CA ALA A 37 8.05 -3.67 1.91
C ALA A 37 9.02 -2.80 2.73
N LEU A 38 8.69 -2.52 4.00
CA LEU A 38 9.60 -1.80 4.89
C LEU A 38 10.86 -2.61 5.21
N MET A 39 10.76 -3.91 5.46
CA MET A 39 11.93 -4.77 5.65
C MET A 39 12.85 -4.73 4.43
N GLY A 40 12.26 -4.78 3.22
CA GLY A 40 13.00 -4.67 1.97
C GLY A 40 13.67 -3.30 1.78
N ALA A 41 13.02 -2.20 2.16
CA ALA A 41 13.54 -0.85 1.91
C ALA A 41 14.53 -0.35 2.97
N THR A 42 14.55 -0.94 4.17
CA THR A 42 15.18 -0.31 5.35
C THR A 42 16.33 -1.09 5.97
N GLY A 43 16.91 -2.05 5.24
CA GLY A 43 18.00 -2.90 5.77
C GLY A 43 19.13 -2.08 6.37
N ASP A 44 19.52 -2.40 7.61
CA ASP A 44 20.59 -1.74 8.36
C ASP A 44 20.44 -0.21 8.54
N SER A 45 19.24 0.34 8.35
CA SER A 45 18.99 1.76 8.58
C SER A 45 19.30 2.14 10.04
N LYS A 46 20.25 3.07 10.22
CA LYS A 46 20.64 3.61 11.54
C LYS A 46 19.47 4.28 12.28
N LYS A 47 18.40 4.65 11.58
CA LYS A 47 17.21 5.27 12.19
C LYS A 47 16.46 4.30 13.11
N TYR A 48 16.68 2.99 13.00
CA TYR A 48 16.14 1.99 13.93
C TYR A 48 17.05 1.68 15.12
N THR A 49 18.29 2.17 15.17
CA THR A 49 19.28 1.78 16.18
C THR A 49 18.80 2.02 17.61
N THR A 50 18.22 3.19 17.90
CA THR A 50 17.68 3.48 19.24
C THR A 50 16.61 2.46 19.64
N TYR A 51 15.66 2.18 18.74
CA TYR A 51 14.58 1.22 19.00
C TYR A 51 15.10 -0.21 19.20
N LEU A 52 16.04 -0.64 18.36
CA LEU A 52 16.66 -1.97 18.44
C LEU A 52 17.42 -2.14 19.76
N LYS A 53 18.18 -1.12 20.19
CA LYS A 53 18.87 -1.13 21.48
C LYS A 53 17.89 -1.18 22.65
N THR A 54 16.79 -0.41 22.59
CA THR A 54 15.77 -0.40 23.66
C THR A 54 15.18 -1.79 23.94
N ILE A 55 14.97 -2.61 22.91
CA ILE A 55 14.42 -3.97 23.07
C ILE A 55 15.50 -5.04 23.25
N GLY A 56 16.78 -4.67 23.37
CA GLY A 56 17.88 -5.63 23.51
C GLY A 56 18.16 -6.47 22.26
N ALA A 57 17.86 -5.96 21.06
CA ALA A 57 18.16 -6.67 19.82
C ALA A 57 19.68 -6.95 19.70
N PRO A 58 20.10 -8.10 19.17
CA PRO A 58 21.51 -8.46 19.10
C PRO A 58 22.19 -7.59 18.04
N MET A 59 22.86 -6.51 18.46
CA MET A 59 23.50 -5.54 17.55
C MET A 59 24.88 -6.00 17.04
N ALA A 60 25.50 -6.96 17.73
CA ALA A 60 26.79 -7.54 17.36
C ALA A 60 26.87 -9.03 17.76
N THR A 61 27.76 -9.78 17.11
CA THR A 61 28.16 -11.13 17.50
C THR A 61 29.08 -11.11 18.72
N THR A 62 29.36 -12.26 19.33
CA THR A 62 30.33 -12.40 20.44
C THR A 62 31.74 -11.92 20.06
N SER A 63 32.14 -12.04 18.79
CA SER A 63 33.41 -11.52 18.28
C SER A 63 33.39 -10.02 17.91
N GLY A 64 32.35 -9.27 18.32
CA GLY A 64 32.23 -7.82 18.06
C GLY A 64 31.74 -7.40 16.67
N LYS A 65 31.54 -8.33 15.73
CA LYS A 65 31.03 -8.01 14.38
C LYS A 65 29.57 -7.58 14.41
N SER A 66 29.22 -6.45 13.80
CA SER A 66 27.83 -5.99 13.72
C SER A 66 26.92 -7.02 13.03
N THR A 67 25.75 -7.27 13.61
CA THR A 67 24.69 -8.03 12.93
C THR A 67 23.97 -7.13 11.93
N SER A 68 23.25 -7.75 10.98
CA SER A 68 22.49 -7.03 9.95
C SER A 68 21.01 -7.40 10.02
N ASP A 69 20.12 -6.48 9.65
CA ASP A 69 18.69 -6.73 9.40
C ASP A 69 18.28 -6.57 7.93
N ALA A 70 19.25 -6.37 7.02
CA ALA A 70 18.97 -6.34 5.58
C ALA A 70 18.44 -7.68 5.07
N VAL A 71 17.47 -7.69 4.16
CA VAL A 71 16.88 -8.92 3.60
C VAL A 71 17.24 -9.07 2.12
N ALA A 72 17.26 -10.30 1.60
CA ALA A 72 17.55 -10.58 0.20
C ALA A 72 16.39 -10.16 -0.71
N GLY A 73 15.15 -10.39 -0.26
CA GLY A 73 13.96 -9.99 -1.00
C GLY A 73 12.71 -9.75 -0.16
N ALA A 74 11.73 -9.10 -0.78
CA ALA A 74 10.45 -8.77 -0.18
C ALA A 74 9.30 -9.10 -1.14
N MET A 75 8.32 -9.84 -0.64
CA MET A 75 7.05 -10.14 -1.30
C MET A 75 5.91 -9.40 -0.60
N ALA A 76 5.24 -8.48 -1.27
CA ALA A 76 4.16 -7.71 -0.68
C ALA A 76 2.85 -7.89 -1.45
N TRP A 77 1.83 -8.48 -0.82
CA TRP A 77 0.45 -8.40 -1.30
C TRP A 77 -0.25 -7.21 -0.66
N CYS A 78 -0.83 -6.35 -1.51
CA CYS A 78 -1.60 -5.16 -1.14
C CYS A 78 -0.93 -4.28 -0.06
N PRO A 79 0.36 -3.89 -0.19
CA PRO A 79 1.07 -3.13 0.83
C PRO A 79 0.44 -1.74 1.05
N ILE A 80 -0.11 -1.51 2.24
CA ILE A 80 -0.58 -0.19 2.69
C ILE A 80 0.61 0.58 3.26
N THR A 81 1.34 1.28 2.39
CA THR A 81 2.52 2.08 2.75
C THR A 81 2.32 3.56 2.44
N SER A 82 3.35 4.38 2.66
CA SER A 82 3.36 5.81 2.32
C SER A 82 2.19 6.57 2.97
N LEU A 83 1.93 6.26 4.25
CA LEU A 83 0.87 6.88 5.06
C LEU A 83 1.04 8.40 5.20
N ASP A 84 2.22 8.94 4.90
CA ASP A 84 2.50 10.37 4.86
C ASP A 84 1.77 11.12 3.72
N THR A 85 1.34 10.39 2.70
CA THR A 85 0.62 10.93 1.53
C THR A 85 -0.59 10.08 1.13
N ALA A 86 -0.97 9.08 1.94
CA ALA A 86 -1.99 8.11 1.59
C ALA A 86 -3.40 8.71 1.57
N ASN A 87 -3.70 9.70 2.42
CA ASN A 87 -4.97 10.41 2.38
C ASN A 87 -5.09 11.20 1.06
N GLU A 88 -4.06 11.96 0.70
CA GLU A 88 -4.00 12.72 -0.55
C GLU A 88 -4.07 11.81 -1.77
N ALA A 89 -3.37 10.68 -1.73
CA ALA A 89 -3.42 9.65 -2.77
C ALA A 89 -4.84 9.10 -2.93
N TYR A 90 -5.54 8.83 -1.83
CA TYR A 90 -6.91 8.32 -1.83
C TYR A 90 -7.88 9.32 -2.47
N GLU A 91 -7.79 10.59 -2.07
CA GLU A 91 -8.62 11.64 -2.64
C GLU A 91 -8.30 11.89 -4.11
N TRP A 92 -7.03 11.87 -4.49
CA TRP A 92 -6.62 12.03 -5.88
C TRP A 92 -7.06 10.85 -6.76
N ASN A 93 -6.85 9.62 -6.32
CA ASN A 93 -7.13 8.45 -7.16
C ASN A 93 -8.63 8.13 -7.20
N MET A 94 -9.34 8.27 -6.08
CA MET A 94 -10.71 7.80 -5.91
C MET A 94 -11.66 8.90 -5.46
N GLY A 95 -11.34 9.58 -4.37
CA GLY A 95 -12.27 10.47 -3.64
C GLY A 95 -12.82 11.61 -4.49
N GLN A 96 -11.99 12.27 -5.30
CA GLN A 96 -12.40 13.39 -6.13
C GLN A 96 -13.58 13.07 -7.06
N TYR A 97 -13.75 11.79 -7.44
CA TYR A 97 -14.79 11.32 -8.34
C TYR A 97 -16.12 10.99 -7.63
N SER A 98 -16.14 10.97 -6.30
CA SER A 98 -17.36 10.75 -5.51
C SER A 98 -18.08 12.07 -5.19
N ASN A 99 -19.41 11.99 -5.09
CA ASN A 99 -20.32 13.06 -4.73
C ASN A 99 -21.30 12.66 -3.61
N SER A 100 -20.98 11.62 -2.84
CA SER A 100 -21.80 11.07 -1.75
C SER A 100 -21.07 11.14 -0.39
N GLY A 101 -21.80 10.91 0.71
CA GLY A 101 -21.23 10.86 2.06
C GLY A 101 -20.45 12.13 2.44
N THR A 102 -19.24 11.95 2.99
CA THR A 102 -18.30 13.06 3.28
C THR A 102 -17.84 13.84 2.05
N ARG A 103 -18.14 13.37 0.83
CA ARG A 103 -17.84 14.06 -0.43
C ARG A 103 -19.09 14.63 -1.12
N LYS A 104 -20.23 14.71 -0.41
CA LYS A 104 -21.44 15.38 -0.89
C LYS A 104 -21.18 16.85 -1.18
N GLN A 105 -21.83 17.38 -2.22
CA GLN A 105 -21.72 18.81 -2.56
C GLN A 105 -22.16 19.71 -1.38
N GLY A 106 -21.42 20.80 -1.17
CA GLY A 106 -21.65 21.76 -0.09
C GLY A 106 -21.08 21.37 1.29
N THR A 107 -20.48 20.19 1.45
CA THR A 107 -19.75 19.84 2.68
C THR A 107 -18.32 20.40 2.64
N TRP A 108 -17.79 20.76 3.81
CA TRP A 108 -16.40 21.22 3.90
C TRP A 108 -15.39 20.11 3.57
N THR A 109 -15.74 18.86 3.88
CA THR A 109 -14.92 17.68 3.57
C THR A 109 -14.82 17.40 2.07
N LYS A 110 -15.83 17.78 1.26
CA LYS A 110 -15.67 17.77 -0.21
C LYS A 110 -14.63 18.81 -0.67
N ALA A 111 -14.60 19.99 -0.05
CA ALA A 111 -13.58 20.98 -0.35
C ALA A 111 -12.17 20.48 0.08
N LEU A 112 -12.05 19.89 1.27
CA LEU A 112 -10.81 19.25 1.73
C LEU A 112 -10.34 18.13 0.79
N SER A 113 -11.26 17.26 0.34
CA SER A 113 -10.98 16.19 -0.63
C SER A 113 -10.35 16.73 -1.93
N ASN A 114 -10.90 17.80 -2.50
CA ASN A 114 -10.35 18.42 -3.70
C ASN A 114 -8.99 19.08 -3.45
N ASP A 115 -8.81 19.70 -2.29
CA ASP A 115 -7.54 20.36 -1.92
C ASP A 115 -6.44 19.30 -1.67
N MET A 116 -6.76 18.19 -1.01
CA MET A 116 -5.87 17.02 -0.85
C MET A 116 -5.49 16.40 -2.21
N ALA A 117 -6.45 16.24 -3.13
CA ALA A 117 -6.15 15.76 -4.48
C ALA A 117 -5.18 16.68 -5.22
N THR A 118 -5.28 18.00 -5.00
CA THR A 118 -4.34 18.98 -5.55
C THR A 118 -2.95 18.85 -4.91
N SER A 119 -2.87 18.73 -3.59
CA SER A 119 -1.62 18.49 -2.86
C SER A 119 -0.92 17.21 -3.34
N TYR A 120 -1.66 16.13 -3.61
CA TYR A 120 -1.09 14.90 -4.14
C TYR A 120 -0.42 15.11 -5.49
N ALA A 121 -1.06 15.84 -6.39
CA ALA A 121 -0.51 16.07 -7.71
C ALA A 121 0.79 16.90 -7.67
N GLN A 122 0.83 17.89 -6.78
CA GLN A 122 2.05 18.66 -6.51
C GLN A 122 3.16 17.77 -5.93
N TYR A 123 2.80 16.87 -5.02
CA TYR A 123 3.73 15.89 -4.46
C TYR A 123 4.30 14.96 -5.55
N ILE A 124 3.46 14.36 -6.40
CA ILE A 124 3.93 13.50 -7.50
C ILE A 124 4.92 14.22 -8.42
N ASN A 125 4.66 15.49 -8.74
CA ASN A 125 5.56 16.27 -9.58
C ASN A 125 6.92 16.53 -8.91
N LYS A 126 6.96 16.66 -7.58
CA LYS A 126 8.21 16.82 -6.81
C LYS A 126 8.91 15.50 -6.51
N LEU A 127 8.16 14.40 -6.42
CA LEU A 127 8.68 13.07 -6.12
C LEU A 127 9.64 12.57 -7.22
N GLY A 128 9.44 13.02 -8.46
CA GLY A 128 10.36 12.75 -9.56
C GLY A 128 10.32 11.30 -10.06
N LEU A 129 9.15 10.66 -10.01
CA LEU A 129 8.97 9.29 -10.52
C LEU A 129 9.31 9.22 -12.01
N LYS A 130 9.91 8.12 -12.44
CA LYS A 130 10.30 7.87 -13.83
C LYS A 130 9.74 6.54 -14.33
N ASP A 131 9.35 6.50 -15.60
CA ASP A 131 9.00 5.25 -16.27
C ASP A 131 10.24 4.42 -16.66
N ALA A 132 10.02 3.31 -17.36
CA ALA A 132 11.09 2.40 -17.76
C ALA A 132 12.10 3.04 -18.74
N ASP A 133 11.70 4.08 -19.46
CA ASP A 133 12.55 4.81 -20.41
C ASP A 133 13.29 5.99 -19.73
N GLY A 134 13.16 6.11 -18.39
CA GLY A 134 13.77 7.17 -17.61
C GLY A 134 13.04 8.52 -17.70
N LYS A 135 11.85 8.57 -18.32
CA LYS A 135 11.08 9.80 -18.48
C LYS A 135 10.30 10.12 -17.22
N THR A 136 10.39 11.37 -16.78
CA THR A 136 9.68 11.84 -15.58
C THR A 136 8.16 11.82 -15.79
N LEU A 137 7.47 11.21 -14.83
CA LEU A 137 6.03 11.12 -14.75
C LEU A 137 5.49 12.33 -13.98
N THR A 138 4.63 13.11 -14.63
CA THR A 138 4.05 14.33 -14.06
C THR A 138 2.55 14.36 -14.23
N LEU A 139 1.90 15.13 -13.35
CA LEU A 139 0.49 15.47 -13.37
C LEU A 139 0.30 16.93 -13.76
N LYS A 140 -0.74 17.17 -14.55
CA LYS A 140 -1.18 18.49 -14.99
C LYS A 140 -2.64 18.69 -14.59
N LYS A 141 -3.02 19.96 -14.41
CA LYS A 141 -4.41 20.34 -14.20
C LYS A 141 -5.19 20.01 -15.49
N SER A 142 -6.32 19.32 -15.35
CA SER A 142 -7.26 19.14 -16.47
C SER A 142 -8.08 20.42 -16.70
N THR A 143 -8.81 20.48 -17.81
CA THR A 143 -9.74 21.57 -18.13
C THR A 143 -10.80 21.78 -17.05
N ASN A 144 -11.19 20.72 -16.33
CA ASN A 144 -12.14 20.77 -15.22
C ASN A 144 -11.49 21.16 -13.87
N GLY A 145 -10.24 21.58 -13.89
CA GLY A 145 -9.53 22.11 -12.73
C GLY A 145 -8.94 21.09 -11.76
N ILE A 146 -9.14 19.78 -11.98
CA ILE A 146 -8.55 18.72 -11.15
C ILE A 146 -7.36 18.07 -11.87
N TYR A 147 -6.31 17.71 -11.14
CA TYR A 147 -5.05 17.20 -11.69
C TYR A 147 -5.15 15.76 -12.18
N THR A 148 -5.83 15.51 -13.30
CA THR A 148 -6.11 14.15 -13.81
C THR A 148 -5.52 13.89 -15.20
N SER A 149 -4.66 14.77 -15.69
CA SER A 149 -3.95 14.64 -16.96
C SER A 149 -2.43 14.59 -16.75
N GLY A 150 -1.66 14.27 -17.80
CA GLY A 150 -0.20 14.17 -17.76
C GLY A 150 0.32 12.73 -17.95
N SER A 151 1.64 12.58 -17.96
CA SER A 151 2.30 11.29 -18.19
C SER A 151 2.03 10.30 -17.06
N TYR A 152 1.93 10.76 -15.82
CA TYR A 152 1.61 9.89 -14.68
C TYR A 152 0.17 9.34 -14.76
N ALA A 153 -0.82 10.18 -15.07
CA ALA A 153 -2.20 9.72 -15.27
C ALA A 153 -2.31 8.74 -16.44
N THR A 154 -1.56 8.98 -17.52
CA THR A 154 -1.46 8.07 -18.67
C THR A 154 -0.84 6.73 -18.28
N TYR A 155 0.20 6.75 -17.45
CA TYR A 155 0.84 5.55 -16.91
C TYR A 155 -0.15 4.70 -16.10
N LEU A 156 -0.87 5.30 -15.15
CA LEU A 156 -1.87 4.55 -14.35
C LEU A 156 -2.99 3.99 -15.20
N LYS A 157 -3.45 4.71 -16.22
CA LYS A 157 -4.43 4.19 -17.18
C LYS A 157 -3.91 2.93 -17.86
N LYS A 158 -2.64 2.94 -18.32
CA LYS A 158 -1.99 1.77 -18.91
C LYS A 158 -1.85 0.61 -17.92
N GLU A 159 -1.58 0.86 -16.63
CA GLU A 159 -1.57 -0.19 -15.61
C GLU A 159 -2.94 -0.88 -15.47
N VAL A 160 -4.03 -0.10 -15.47
CA VAL A 160 -5.39 -0.66 -15.46
C VAL A 160 -5.67 -1.50 -16.71
N GLU A 161 -5.32 -0.99 -17.88
CA GLU A 161 -5.46 -1.71 -19.15
C GLU A 161 -4.63 -3.00 -19.16
N GLN A 162 -3.39 -2.94 -18.67
CA GLN A 162 -2.50 -4.09 -18.56
C GLN A 162 -3.09 -5.15 -17.62
N SER A 163 -3.69 -4.74 -16.51
CA SER A 163 -4.40 -5.63 -15.59
C SER A 163 -5.52 -6.41 -16.29
N LEU A 164 -6.42 -5.70 -16.98
CA LEU A 164 -7.51 -6.32 -17.74
C LEU A 164 -6.98 -7.22 -18.87
N ASN A 165 -5.95 -6.78 -19.59
CA ASN A 165 -5.37 -7.54 -20.68
C ASN A 165 -4.65 -8.81 -20.20
N ASN A 166 -4.02 -8.75 -19.03
CA ASN A 166 -3.50 -9.94 -18.37
C ASN A 166 -4.64 -10.92 -18.06
N PHE A 167 -5.74 -10.45 -17.48
CA PHE A 167 -6.90 -11.29 -17.22
C PHE A 167 -7.47 -11.92 -18.49
N LEU A 168 -7.66 -11.14 -19.55
CA LEU A 168 -8.17 -11.64 -20.84
C LEU A 168 -7.25 -12.71 -21.46
N LYS A 169 -5.94 -12.56 -21.28
CA LYS A 169 -4.92 -13.52 -21.74
C LYS A 169 -4.89 -14.77 -20.87
N ASP A 170 -4.97 -14.61 -19.56
CA ASP A 170 -4.75 -15.68 -18.58
C ASP A 170 -6.02 -16.52 -18.34
N THR A 171 -7.20 -16.00 -18.71
CA THR A 171 -8.50 -16.62 -18.43
C THR A 171 -8.98 -17.50 -19.57
N THR A 172 -9.34 -18.75 -19.26
CA THR A 172 -10.09 -19.62 -20.16
C THR A 172 -11.59 -19.39 -19.96
N PHE A 173 -12.32 -19.23 -21.07
CA PHE A 173 -13.79 -19.12 -21.07
C PHE A 173 -14.43 -20.47 -21.42
N PRO A 174 -15.58 -20.86 -20.82
CA PRO A 174 -16.46 -20.07 -19.98
C PRO A 174 -15.87 -19.71 -18.61
N TYR A 175 -15.95 -18.44 -18.24
CA TYR A 175 -15.39 -17.89 -17.00
C TYR A 175 -16.50 -17.71 -15.96
N LYS A 176 -16.35 -18.33 -14.78
CA LYS A 176 -17.26 -18.16 -13.64
C LYS A 176 -16.73 -17.07 -12.71
N ALA A 177 -17.33 -15.89 -12.76
CA ALA A 177 -17.03 -14.82 -11.82
C ALA A 177 -17.72 -15.13 -10.49
N THR A 178 -16.97 -15.24 -9.40
CA THR A 178 -17.53 -15.27 -8.03
C THR A 178 -17.64 -13.86 -7.48
N SER A 179 -18.71 -13.55 -6.78
CA SER A 179 -19.04 -12.20 -6.33
C SER A 179 -18.18 -11.69 -5.15
N ASN A 180 -17.20 -12.46 -4.68
CA ASN A 180 -16.68 -12.25 -3.33
C ASN A 180 -15.55 -11.23 -3.23
N GLU A 181 -14.95 -10.80 -4.34
CA GLU A 181 -14.01 -9.68 -4.34
C GLU A 181 -14.13 -8.89 -5.64
N GLY A 182 -14.40 -7.58 -5.54
CA GLY A 182 -14.36 -6.62 -6.66
C GLY A 182 -15.62 -6.48 -7.54
N PRO A 183 -16.04 -5.26 -7.95
CA PRO A 183 -17.20 -5.06 -8.82
C PRO A 183 -17.03 -5.64 -10.23
N SER A 184 -15.79 -5.93 -10.66
CA SER A 184 -15.53 -6.54 -11.96
C SER A 184 -15.63 -8.08 -11.94
N GLY A 185 -15.85 -8.69 -10.77
CA GLY A 185 -16.17 -10.11 -10.60
C GLY A 185 -14.98 -11.03 -10.83
N ALA A 186 -14.23 -11.34 -9.77
CA ALA A 186 -13.15 -12.32 -9.75
C ALA A 186 -13.63 -13.76 -9.55
N ALA A 187 -12.95 -14.75 -10.14
CA ALA A 187 -13.05 -16.12 -9.67
C ALA A 187 -12.33 -16.26 -8.31
N ALA A 188 -12.89 -17.09 -7.43
CA ALA A 188 -12.28 -17.43 -6.15
C ALA A 188 -10.93 -18.09 -6.43
N GLN A 189 -9.86 -17.58 -5.79
CA GLN A 189 -8.56 -18.23 -5.85
C GLN A 189 -8.56 -19.45 -4.93
N THR A 190 -8.03 -20.57 -5.39
CA THR A 190 -7.88 -21.76 -4.55
C THR A 190 -6.82 -21.49 -3.49
N GLY A 191 -7.19 -21.60 -2.20
CA GLY A 191 -6.27 -21.47 -1.06
C GLY A 191 -6.40 -20.20 -0.22
N THR A 192 -7.46 -19.39 -0.35
CA THR A 192 -7.73 -18.16 0.44
C THR A 192 -7.93 -18.38 1.96
N THR A 193 -7.49 -19.51 2.52
CA THR A 193 -7.29 -19.59 3.96
C THR A 193 -6.17 -18.63 4.31
N THR A 194 -6.51 -17.55 5.02
CA THR A 194 -5.55 -16.67 5.68
C THR A 194 -4.46 -17.53 6.29
N GLY A 195 -3.21 -17.33 5.87
CA GLY A 195 -2.09 -18.17 6.26
C GLY A 195 -2.11 -18.39 7.78
N LYS A 196 -2.45 -19.61 8.21
CA LYS A 196 -2.20 -20.03 9.59
C LYS A 196 -0.68 -19.94 9.74
N MET A 197 -0.23 -19.00 10.55
CA MET A 197 1.16 -18.92 10.99
C MET A 197 1.61 -20.34 11.36
N PRO A 198 2.76 -20.85 10.86
CA PRO A 198 3.25 -22.15 11.28
C PRO A 198 3.31 -22.16 12.81
N SER A 199 2.62 -23.10 13.45
CA SER A 199 2.73 -23.30 14.89
C SER A 199 4.11 -23.90 15.17
N GLY A 200 5.13 -23.04 15.23
CA GLY A 200 6.39 -23.41 15.85
C GLY A 200 6.09 -23.75 17.30
N SER A 201 6.24 -25.01 17.68
CA SER A 201 6.26 -25.41 19.07
C SER A 201 7.29 -24.57 19.81
N LYS A 202 6.84 -23.91 20.89
CA LYS A 202 7.66 -23.09 21.77
C LYS A 202 8.89 -23.90 22.22
N PRO A 203 10.13 -23.44 22.02
CA PRO A 203 11.28 -24.03 22.70
C PRO A 203 11.07 -23.90 24.22
N SER A 204 11.23 -24.98 24.97
CA SER A 204 11.13 -24.97 26.42
C SER A 204 12.31 -24.20 27.03
N GLY A 205 12.16 -22.88 27.13
CA GLY A 205 13.10 -22.00 27.80
C GLY A 205 12.33 -20.98 28.63
N THR A 206 12.69 -20.84 29.90
CA THR A 206 12.15 -19.88 30.85
C THR A 206 12.67 -18.47 30.53
N ALA A 207 12.18 -17.87 29.44
CA ALA A 207 12.33 -16.45 29.19
C ALA A 207 11.12 -15.68 29.75
N LYS A 208 11.37 -14.60 30.49
CA LYS A 208 10.34 -13.69 31.00
C LYS A 208 9.47 -13.21 29.84
N SER A 209 8.19 -13.57 29.89
CA SER A 209 7.16 -13.23 28.90
C SER A 209 6.97 -11.71 28.84
N GLY A 210 7.48 -11.07 27.79
CA GLY A 210 6.97 -9.75 27.39
C GLY A 210 5.52 -9.91 26.93
N SER A 211 4.62 -9.09 27.46
CA SER A 211 3.23 -9.06 27.02
C SER A 211 3.15 -8.74 25.54
N GLN A 212 2.35 -9.53 24.81
CA GLN A 212 2.03 -9.30 23.42
C GLN A 212 1.41 -7.89 23.29
N PRO A 213 1.88 -7.00 22.40
CA PRO A 213 1.19 -5.74 22.17
C PRO A 213 -0.21 -6.05 21.65
N SER A 214 -1.24 -5.56 22.34
CA SER A 214 -2.65 -5.65 21.94
C SER A 214 -2.97 -4.68 20.78
N GLY A 215 -2.18 -4.75 19.70
CA GLY A 215 -2.48 -4.09 18.44
C GLY A 215 -3.48 -4.93 17.68
N GLY A 216 -4.76 -4.56 17.71
CA GLY A 216 -5.77 -5.16 16.84
C GLY A 216 -5.30 -5.12 15.38
N ALA A 217 -5.44 -6.24 14.69
CA ALA A 217 -5.22 -6.33 13.25
C ALA A 217 -6.06 -5.26 12.53
N PRO A 218 -5.64 -4.81 11.33
CA PRO A 218 -6.43 -3.88 10.53
C PRO A 218 -7.85 -4.41 10.39
N SER A 219 -8.83 -3.58 10.74
CA SER A 219 -10.23 -3.78 10.36
C SER A 219 -10.37 -3.49 8.86
N GLY A 220 -9.70 -4.29 8.02
CA GLY A 220 -10.17 -4.56 6.67
C GLY A 220 -11.37 -5.47 6.85
N GLY A 221 -12.55 -5.04 6.38
CA GLY A 221 -13.78 -5.81 6.55
C GLY A 221 -13.56 -7.25 6.13
N THR A 222 -13.61 -8.17 7.09
CA THR A 222 -13.66 -9.60 6.83
C THR A 222 -15.02 -9.87 6.19
N THR A 223 -15.09 -9.88 4.87
CA THR A 223 -16.20 -10.55 4.18
C THR A 223 -16.03 -12.04 4.41
N SER A 224 -16.72 -12.56 5.42
CA SER A 224 -16.97 -14.00 5.57
C SER A 224 -17.40 -14.55 4.21
N ALA A 225 -16.64 -15.54 3.73
CA ALA A 225 -16.86 -16.19 2.45
C ALA A 225 -18.16 -16.99 2.46
N SER A 226 -19.29 -16.32 2.23
CA SER A 226 -20.51 -16.96 1.75
C SER A 226 -20.41 -17.01 0.22
N SER A 227 -20.14 -18.19 -0.31
CA SER A 227 -20.02 -18.43 -1.76
C SER A 227 -21.40 -18.37 -2.41
N THR A 228 -21.79 -17.20 -2.92
CA THR A 228 -22.97 -17.09 -3.78
C THR A 228 -22.64 -17.63 -5.18
N SER A 229 -23.65 -18.19 -5.87
CA SER A 229 -23.49 -18.74 -7.22
C SER A 229 -23.08 -17.66 -8.22
N GLY A 230 -21.79 -17.64 -8.55
CA GLY A 230 -21.20 -16.69 -9.48
C GLY A 230 -21.74 -16.76 -10.91
N LYS A 231 -21.86 -15.62 -11.59
CA LYS A 231 -22.29 -15.55 -13.00
C LYS A 231 -21.21 -16.13 -13.92
N THR A 232 -21.62 -17.02 -14.81
CA THR A 232 -20.75 -17.57 -15.86
C THR A 232 -20.85 -16.76 -17.14
N TYR A 233 -19.71 -16.34 -17.68
CA TYR A 233 -19.57 -15.67 -18.96
C TYR A 233 -19.03 -16.66 -19.99
N LYS A 234 -19.77 -16.89 -21.07
CA LYS A 234 -19.37 -17.86 -22.11
C LYS A 234 -18.14 -17.43 -22.91
N THR A 235 -17.91 -16.12 -23.06
CA THR A 235 -16.81 -15.56 -23.87
C THR A 235 -16.29 -14.26 -23.26
N ALA A 236 -15.08 -13.87 -23.63
CA ALA A 236 -14.51 -12.56 -23.30
C ALA A 236 -15.44 -11.40 -23.73
N THR A 237 -16.03 -11.48 -24.93
CA THR A 237 -17.00 -10.49 -25.43
C THR A 237 -18.20 -10.36 -24.49
N ALA A 238 -18.75 -11.48 -23.99
CA ALA A 238 -19.87 -11.46 -23.06
C ALA A 238 -19.50 -10.82 -21.71
N TYR A 239 -18.28 -11.09 -21.22
CA TYR A 239 -17.75 -10.49 -20.01
C TYR A 239 -17.57 -8.97 -20.16
N ILE A 240 -16.92 -8.51 -21.23
CA ILE A 240 -16.76 -7.06 -21.49
C ILE A 240 -18.11 -6.37 -21.68
N LYS A 241 -19.07 -6.99 -22.39
CA LYS A 241 -20.43 -6.47 -22.53
C LYS A 241 -21.08 -6.27 -21.16
N ALA A 242 -20.87 -7.19 -20.22
CA ALA A 242 -21.39 -7.07 -18.87
C ALA A 242 -20.71 -5.95 -18.07
N LEU A 243 -19.40 -5.76 -18.20
CA LEU A 243 -18.69 -4.63 -17.57
C LEU A 243 -19.17 -3.26 -18.10
N ASN A 244 -19.57 -3.21 -19.37
CA ASN A 244 -20.12 -2.01 -20.02
C ASN A 244 -21.63 -1.82 -19.81
N LYS A 245 -22.31 -2.67 -19.03
CA LYS A 245 -23.78 -2.62 -18.90
C LYS A 245 -24.31 -1.28 -18.37
N ASN A 246 -23.53 -0.63 -17.49
CA ASN A 246 -23.90 0.63 -16.82
C ASN A 246 -23.15 1.83 -17.43
N GLY A 247 -22.99 1.83 -18.75
CA GLY A 247 -22.23 2.82 -19.50
C GLY A 247 -20.96 2.23 -20.09
N LYS A 248 -20.69 2.55 -21.37
CA LYS A 248 -19.50 2.06 -22.07
C LYS A 248 -18.25 2.78 -21.57
N TRP A 249 -17.32 2.02 -21.01
CA TRP A 249 -16.02 2.53 -20.56
C TRP A 249 -14.84 1.65 -20.97
N ILE A 250 -15.11 0.42 -21.43
CA ILE A 250 -14.11 -0.47 -22.03
C ILE A 250 -14.37 -0.60 -23.52
N THR A 251 -13.32 -0.48 -24.33
CA THR A 251 -13.30 -0.87 -25.74
C THR A 251 -12.51 -2.16 -25.88
N TYR A 252 -13.11 -3.19 -26.46
CA TYR A 252 -12.50 -4.51 -26.61
C TYR A 252 -12.24 -4.83 -28.09
N ASN A 253 -11.02 -5.29 -28.37
CA ASN A 253 -10.57 -5.79 -29.66
C ASN A 253 -10.54 -7.32 -29.60
N ALA A 254 -11.56 -7.96 -30.15
CA ALA A 254 -11.69 -9.41 -30.15
C ALA A 254 -10.59 -10.13 -30.95
N LYS A 255 -10.08 -9.52 -32.03
CA LYS A 255 -9.00 -10.11 -32.84
C LYS A 255 -7.69 -10.22 -32.06
N LYS A 256 -7.40 -9.22 -31.22
CA LYS A 256 -6.17 -9.17 -30.39
C LYS A 256 -6.36 -9.73 -28.98
N ASN A 257 -7.61 -9.99 -28.57
CA ASN A 257 -8.00 -10.29 -27.19
C ASN A 257 -7.45 -9.25 -26.19
N THR A 258 -7.59 -7.97 -26.53
CA THR A 258 -7.12 -6.84 -25.70
C THR A 258 -8.20 -5.78 -25.56
N ALA A 259 -8.15 -5.04 -24.47
CA ALA A 259 -9.07 -3.97 -24.11
C ALA A 259 -8.32 -2.69 -23.70
N THR A 260 -8.99 -1.56 -23.90
CA THR A 260 -8.60 -0.24 -23.41
C THR A 260 -9.74 0.38 -22.61
N ILE A 261 -9.41 1.28 -21.70
CA ILE A 261 -10.41 2.02 -20.92
C ILE A 261 -10.53 3.46 -21.41
N THR A 262 -11.68 4.09 -21.20
CA THR A 262 -11.89 5.50 -21.58
C THR A 262 -11.12 6.46 -20.68
N SER A 263 -11.12 6.23 -19.36
CA SER A 263 -10.41 7.09 -18.40
C SER A 263 -10.24 6.43 -17.02
N MET A 264 -9.33 6.95 -16.20
CA MET A 264 -9.22 6.58 -14.79
C MET A 264 -10.51 6.85 -14.01
N LYS A 265 -11.20 7.96 -14.30
CA LYS A 265 -12.51 8.28 -13.69
C LYS A 265 -13.53 7.16 -13.95
N ALA A 266 -13.58 6.65 -15.18
CA ALA A 266 -14.50 5.58 -15.53
C ALA A 266 -14.14 4.28 -14.81
N PHE A 267 -12.86 3.89 -14.81
CA PHE A 267 -12.39 2.76 -14.03
C PHE A 267 -12.77 2.87 -12.55
N VAL A 268 -12.51 4.01 -11.91
CA VAL A 268 -12.86 4.24 -10.50
C VAL A 268 -14.36 4.11 -10.27
N LYS A 269 -15.19 4.71 -11.13
CA LYS A 269 -16.65 4.63 -11.02
C LYS A 269 -17.16 3.19 -11.09
N HIS A 270 -16.51 2.34 -11.88
CA HIS A 270 -16.98 0.97 -12.13
C HIS A 270 -16.35 -0.07 -11.21
N CYS A 271 -15.09 0.09 -10.80
CA CYS A 271 -14.30 -0.97 -10.16
C CYS A 271 -13.67 -0.57 -8.82
N LYS A 272 -13.48 0.73 -8.54
CA LYS A 272 -12.64 1.19 -7.42
C LYS A 272 -13.22 2.43 -6.74
N THR A 273 -14.52 2.43 -6.46
CA THR A 273 -15.20 3.58 -5.83
C THR A 273 -14.66 3.85 -4.44
N ALA A 274 -14.58 5.13 -4.04
CA ALA A 274 -14.19 5.52 -2.69
C ALA A 274 -15.13 4.90 -1.64
N SER A 275 -14.57 4.08 -0.75
CA SER A 275 -15.28 3.37 0.32
C SER A 275 -15.04 3.98 1.71
N LYS A 276 -13.91 4.67 1.88
CA LYS A 276 -13.54 5.36 3.13
C LYS A 276 -13.95 6.83 3.10
N ASP A 277 -14.25 7.37 4.28
CA ASP A 277 -14.46 8.80 4.47
C ASP A 277 -13.21 9.63 4.15
N VAL A 278 -13.41 10.95 3.98
CA VAL A 278 -12.30 11.90 3.84
C VAL A 278 -11.44 11.85 5.11
N GLY A 279 -10.12 11.67 4.93
CA GLY A 279 -9.23 11.21 6.01
C GLY A 279 -9.24 9.68 6.12
N ALA A 280 -8.98 9.01 5.00
CA ALA A 280 -9.08 7.56 4.84
C ALA A 280 -8.14 6.78 5.77
N PHE A 281 -7.02 7.39 6.18
CA PHE A 281 -6.02 6.81 7.09
C PHE A 281 -5.78 7.73 8.29
N ASP A 282 -5.79 9.05 8.09
CA ASP A 282 -5.80 10.00 9.20
C ASP A 282 -7.21 10.58 9.34
N GLY A 283 -8.03 9.91 10.14
CA GLY A 283 -9.41 10.31 10.32
C GLY A 283 -9.52 11.61 11.11
N LEU A 284 -10.47 12.47 10.73
CA LEU A 284 -10.67 13.78 11.37
C LEU A 284 -10.91 13.72 12.89
N THR A 285 -11.32 12.57 13.43
CA THR A 285 -11.53 12.34 14.86
C THR A 285 -10.63 11.22 15.42
N ARG A 286 -9.52 10.90 14.73
CA ARG A 286 -8.56 9.84 15.09
C ARG A 286 -9.15 8.43 15.12
N GLN A 287 -10.22 8.20 14.35
CA GLN A 287 -10.99 6.97 14.40
C GLN A 287 -10.37 5.81 13.58
N GLN A 288 -9.37 6.09 12.74
CA GLN A 288 -8.76 5.07 11.88
C GLN A 288 -7.76 4.21 12.66
N THR A 289 -7.49 3.02 12.13
CA THR A 289 -6.50 2.11 12.73
C THR A 289 -5.10 2.73 12.71
N GLU A 290 -4.77 3.46 11.65
CA GLU A 290 -3.49 4.12 11.48
C GLU A 290 -3.30 5.25 12.51
N ASN A 291 -4.36 5.90 12.97
CA ASN A 291 -4.25 6.85 14.07
C ASN A 291 -3.73 6.17 15.35
N LYS A 292 -4.17 4.94 15.62
CA LYS A 292 -3.68 4.12 16.75
C LYS A 292 -2.24 3.65 16.53
N LEU A 293 -1.84 3.37 15.28
CA LEU A 293 -0.43 3.09 14.96
C LEU A 293 0.49 4.23 15.39
N PHE A 294 0.02 5.47 15.29
CA PHE A 294 0.76 6.67 15.71
C PHE A 294 0.51 7.10 17.17
N ALA A 295 -0.09 6.26 18.00
CA ALA A 295 -0.20 6.46 19.45
C ALA A 295 1.16 6.78 20.11
N THR A 296 1.13 7.57 21.18
CA THR A 296 2.32 7.97 21.97
C THR A 296 2.02 7.79 23.46
N SER A 297 3.03 7.95 24.32
CA SER A 297 2.81 7.98 25.77
C SER A 297 1.73 9.03 26.10
N GLY A 298 0.68 8.61 26.82
CA GLY A 298 -0.46 9.48 27.17
C GLY A 298 -1.49 9.71 26.06
N SER A 299 -1.39 9.05 24.90
CA SER A 299 -2.39 9.19 23.83
C SER A 299 -2.54 7.91 23.00
N SER A 300 -3.74 7.32 23.04
CA SER A 300 -4.06 6.04 22.36
C SER A 300 -4.22 6.13 20.84
N ALA A 301 -4.31 7.34 20.30
CA ALA A 301 -4.35 7.61 18.86
C ALA A 301 -3.93 9.05 18.59
N ASN A 302 -3.21 9.29 17.50
CA ASN A 302 -2.78 10.63 17.09
C ASN A 302 -3.00 10.85 15.60
N HIS A 303 -3.23 12.11 15.22
CA HIS A 303 -3.03 12.57 13.85
C HIS A 303 -1.55 12.51 13.47
N PHE A 304 -1.31 12.29 12.18
CA PHE A 304 0.00 12.10 11.59
C PHE A 304 0.19 12.78 10.24
N ASP A 305 -0.90 13.25 9.62
CA ASP A 305 -0.89 13.86 8.31
C ASP A 305 -0.61 15.37 8.38
N SER A 306 0.63 15.74 8.03
CA SER A 306 1.04 17.15 8.02
C SER A 306 0.38 17.95 6.90
N THR A 307 -0.07 17.30 5.82
CA THR A 307 -0.71 17.96 4.68
C THR A 307 -2.13 18.36 5.04
N ILE A 308 -2.91 17.46 5.65
CA ILE A 308 -4.24 17.79 6.19
C ILE A 308 -4.12 18.94 7.21
N SER A 309 -3.15 18.88 8.14
CA SER A 309 -2.93 19.96 9.11
C SER A 309 -2.69 21.32 8.44
N LYS A 310 -1.86 21.37 7.39
CA LYS A 310 -1.57 22.59 6.63
C LYS A 310 -2.81 23.10 5.90
N LEU A 311 -3.56 22.22 5.25
CA LEU A 311 -4.79 22.58 4.53
C LEU A 311 -5.87 23.11 5.48
N LEU A 312 -6.06 22.48 6.64
CA LEU A 312 -7.02 22.93 7.66
C LEU A 312 -6.70 24.34 8.16
N THR A 313 -5.41 24.68 8.28
CA THR A 313 -4.96 26.00 8.71
C THR A 313 -5.09 27.03 7.58
N ALA A 314 -4.53 26.73 6.41
CA ALA A 314 -4.49 27.65 5.27
C ALA A 314 -5.90 27.97 4.73
N ASN A 315 -6.80 26.98 4.73
CA ASN A 315 -8.13 27.11 4.15
C ASN A 315 -9.25 27.27 5.20
N HIS A 316 -8.92 27.60 6.45
CA HIS A 316 -9.90 27.74 7.54
C HIS A 316 -11.08 28.63 7.14
N ALA A 317 -10.83 29.83 6.62
CA ALA A 317 -11.88 30.78 6.23
C ALA A 317 -12.80 30.25 5.12
N LYS A 318 -12.26 29.43 4.21
CA LYS A 318 -13.02 28.75 3.15
C LYS A 318 -13.89 27.65 3.76
N TYR A 319 -13.34 26.80 4.62
CA TYR A 319 -14.05 25.68 5.22
C TYR A 319 -15.12 26.12 6.23
N ALA A 320 -14.90 27.21 6.96
CA ALA A 320 -15.85 27.76 7.93
C ALA A 320 -17.18 28.21 7.31
N LYS A 321 -17.21 28.50 6.00
CA LYS A 321 -18.43 28.84 5.25
C LYS A 321 -19.25 27.61 4.83
N LEU A 322 -18.74 26.40 5.07
CA LEU A 322 -19.34 25.14 4.61
C LEU A 322 -19.89 24.33 5.80
N LYS A 323 -20.91 23.49 5.52
CA LYS A 323 -21.65 22.74 6.55
C LYS A 323 -20.73 21.83 7.36
N ASN A 324 -20.92 21.82 8.68
CA ASN A 324 -20.28 20.90 9.65
C ASN A 324 -18.77 21.04 9.84
N TYR A 325 -18.17 22.18 9.44
CA TYR A 325 -16.78 22.46 9.79
C TYR A 325 -16.63 22.81 11.28
N LYS A 326 -15.56 22.32 11.91
CA LYS A 326 -15.19 22.66 13.28
C LYS A 326 -13.76 23.16 13.31
N ALA A 327 -13.52 24.37 13.80
CA ALA A 327 -12.18 24.93 13.93
C ALA A 327 -11.26 24.10 14.85
N SER A 328 -11.84 23.27 15.73
CA SER A 328 -11.10 22.34 16.59
C SER A 328 -10.31 21.28 15.82
N TYR A 329 -10.67 20.95 14.56
CA TYR A 329 -9.90 20.01 13.74
C TYR A 329 -8.46 20.49 13.51
N ALA A 330 -8.26 21.76 13.15
CA ALA A 330 -6.92 22.30 12.92
C ALA A 330 -6.06 22.22 14.19
N LYS A 331 -6.64 22.61 15.34
CA LYS A 331 -5.97 22.56 16.65
C LYS A 331 -5.60 21.13 17.05
N ALA A 332 -6.49 20.17 16.79
CA ALA A 332 -6.27 18.75 17.07
C ALA A 332 -5.06 18.19 16.29
N TYR A 333 -5.00 18.44 14.98
CA TYR A 333 -3.88 18.02 14.14
C TYR A 333 -2.55 18.65 14.59
N GLN A 334 -2.54 19.97 14.79
CA GLN A 334 -1.34 20.70 15.23
C GLN A 334 -0.83 20.23 16.60
N SER A 335 -1.73 19.91 17.53
CA SER A 335 -1.37 19.39 18.86
C SER A 335 -0.72 18.02 18.75
N ASP A 336 -1.32 17.10 18.00
CA ASP A 336 -0.81 15.74 17.87
C ASP A 336 0.52 15.67 17.14
N LEU A 337 0.71 16.47 16.08
CA LEU A 337 1.94 16.48 15.30
C LEU A 337 3.16 16.97 16.11
N LYS A 338 2.94 17.68 17.22
CA LYS A 338 3.98 18.11 18.17
C LYS A 338 4.38 17.00 19.16
N LYS A 339 3.59 15.92 19.28
CA LYS A 339 3.88 14.84 20.22
C LYS A 339 5.10 14.02 19.80
N THR A 340 5.73 13.42 20.81
CA THR A 340 6.85 12.49 20.65
C THR A 340 6.52 11.13 21.27
N ASN A 341 7.14 10.06 20.78
CA ASN A 341 7.07 8.75 21.43
C ASN A 341 8.02 8.65 22.64
N ALA A 342 8.01 7.49 23.30
CA ALA A 342 8.85 7.19 24.46
C ALA A 342 10.37 7.35 24.21
N GLN A 343 10.81 7.30 22.95
CA GLN A 343 12.21 7.53 22.55
C GLN A 343 12.47 8.98 22.10
N GLY A 344 11.57 9.92 22.41
CA GLY A 344 11.69 11.33 22.06
C GLY A 344 11.59 11.62 20.56
N LYS A 345 11.09 10.68 19.74
CA LYS A 345 10.96 10.89 18.29
C LYS A 345 9.58 11.44 17.95
N SER A 346 9.56 12.48 17.13
CA SER A 346 8.33 13.12 16.63
C SER A 346 7.47 12.18 15.80
N ILE A 347 6.19 12.51 15.65
CA ILE A 347 5.28 11.79 14.73
C ILE A 347 5.85 11.77 13.30
N GLN A 348 6.39 12.87 12.79
CA GLN A 348 7.04 12.91 11.47
C GLN A 348 8.25 11.96 11.39
N SER A 349 9.08 11.90 12.44
CA SER A 349 10.22 10.97 12.45
C SER A 349 9.75 9.52 12.37
N ARG A 350 8.67 9.17 13.07
CA ARG A 350 8.06 7.84 12.99
C ARG A 350 7.43 7.59 11.62
N MET A 351 6.77 8.57 11.04
CA MET A 351 6.19 8.47 9.70
C MET A 351 7.25 8.13 8.66
N ASN A 352 8.40 8.80 8.71
CA ASN A 352 9.54 8.53 7.83
C ASN A 352 10.04 7.07 8.00
N LEU A 353 10.00 6.51 9.21
CA LEU A 353 10.33 5.09 9.44
C LEU A 353 9.30 4.11 8.85
N TYR A 354 8.06 4.54 8.62
CA TYR A 354 6.99 3.70 8.07
C TYR A 354 6.72 3.96 6.57
N ASN A 355 7.54 4.79 5.91
CA ASN A 355 7.43 5.04 4.49
C ASN A 355 8.61 4.42 3.72
N PRO A 356 8.43 3.36 2.91
CA PRO A 356 9.50 2.83 2.05
C PRO A 356 10.06 3.89 1.09
N LEU A 357 9.21 4.78 0.55
CA LEU A 357 9.64 5.82 -0.39
C LEU A 357 10.63 6.80 0.24
N TYR A 358 10.57 7.01 1.56
CA TYR A 358 11.53 7.82 2.32
C TYR A 358 12.99 7.37 2.11
N TYR A 359 13.20 6.08 1.89
CA TYR A 359 14.52 5.48 1.67
C TYR A 359 14.88 5.34 0.19
N LEU A 360 13.87 5.39 -0.68
CA LEU A 360 13.98 4.98 -2.08
C LEU A 360 13.96 6.16 -3.06
N THR A 361 13.49 7.35 -2.67
CA THR A 361 13.44 8.54 -3.54
C THR A 361 14.29 9.68 -2.98
N SER A 362 14.95 10.43 -3.87
CA SER A 362 15.76 11.61 -3.53
C SER A 362 14.94 12.81 -3.03
N TYR A 363 13.61 12.72 -3.08
CA TYR A 363 12.71 13.71 -2.49
C TYR A 363 12.83 13.78 -0.97
N TYR A 364 13.23 12.68 -0.33
CA TYR A 364 13.33 12.59 1.13
C TYR A 364 14.79 12.51 1.59
N ASP A 365 15.07 13.08 2.76
CA ASP A 365 16.40 13.04 3.40
C ASP A 365 16.88 11.62 3.77
N GLY A 366 16.00 10.62 3.68
CA GLY A 366 16.33 9.22 3.92
C GLY A 366 16.91 8.48 2.72
N TYR A 367 16.97 9.13 1.56
CA TYR A 367 17.40 8.50 0.33
C TYR A 367 18.79 7.87 0.47
N ASN A 368 18.91 6.61 0.04
CA ASN A 368 20.18 5.88 0.04
C ASN A 368 20.84 5.76 1.44
N THR A 369 20.05 5.81 2.52
CA THR A 369 20.54 5.62 3.90
C THR A 369 20.37 4.19 4.44
N SER A 370 19.97 3.26 3.57
CA SER A 370 19.69 1.85 3.90
C SER A 370 20.18 0.91 2.80
N LYS A 371 20.32 -0.37 3.17
CA LYS A 371 20.51 -1.48 2.23
C LYS A 371 19.15 -1.96 1.74
N VAL A 372 18.84 -1.67 0.49
CA VAL A 372 17.61 -2.07 -0.16
C VAL A 372 17.74 -3.51 -0.66
N ALA A 373 16.69 -4.32 -0.46
CA ALA A 373 16.65 -5.70 -0.91
C ALA A 373 16.79 -5.79 -2.43
N LYS A 374 17.41 -6.88 -2.92
CA LYS A 374 17.72 -7.06 -4.34
C LYS A 374 16.50 -7.50 -5.14
N TYR A 375 15.59 -8.25 -4.53
CA TYR A 375 14.49 -8.92 -5.21
C TYR A 375 13.15 -8.50 -4.63
N TRP A 376 12.27 -7.99 -5.47
CA TRP A 376 10.96 -7.52 -5.07
C TRP A 376 9.87 -8.19 -5.87
N ARG A 377 8.81 -8.61 -5.18
CA ARG A 377 7.58 -9.04 -5.81
C ARG A 377 6.41 -8.33 -5.14
N ILE A 378 5.58 -7.68 -5.94
CA ILE A 378 4.47 -6.87 -5.45
C ILE A 378 3.22 -7.29 -6.22
N ARG A 379 2.15 -7.59 -5.50
CA ARG A 379 0.85 -7.98 -6.04
C ARG A 379 -0.24 -7.18 -5.39
N THR A 380 -1.24 -6.78 -6.16
CA THR A 380 -2.39 -6.06 -5.63
C THR A 380 -3.61 -6.37 -6.47
N GLY A 381 -4.74 -6.66 -5.83
CA GLY A 381 -6.00 -6.74 -6.56
C GLY A 381 -6.42 -5.34 -7.00
N ILE A 382 -6.72 -5.15 -8.28
CA ILE A 382 -6.92 -3.80 -8.80
C ILE A 382 -8.25 -3.18 -8.34
N ASP A 383 -9.22 -4.01 -7.93
CA ASP A 383 -10.53 -3.61 -7.44
C ASP A 383 -10.53 -3.33 -5.93
N GLN A 384 -9.41 -3.56 -5.21
CA GLN A 384 -9.35 -3.24 -3.78
C GLN A 384 -9.69 -1.77 -3.53
N THR A 385 -10.31 -1.44 -2.40
CA THR A 385 -10.64 -0.03 -2.07
C THR A 385 -9.97 0.47 -0.80
N ASP A 386 -9.13 -0.35 -0.18
CA ASP A 386 -8.40 -0.06 1.05
C ASP A 386 -7.35 1.05 0.86
N THR A 387 -6.73 1.12 -0.32
CA THR A 387 -5.80 2.18 -0.70
C THR A 387 -5.87 2.55 -2.18
N ALA A 388 -5.28 3.70 -2.52
CA ALA A 388 -5.13 4.19 -3.88
C ALA A 388 -4.18 3.30 -4.69
N LEU A 389 -4.46 3.10 -5.99
CA LEU A 389 -3.60 2.34 -6.92
C LEU A 389 -2.15 2.88 -6.97
N THR A 390 -1.98 4.14 -6.60
CA THR A 390 -0.72 4.84 -6.64
C THR A 390 0.27 4.37 -5.57
N VAL A 391 -0.19 3.75 -4.47
CA VAL A 391 0.71 3.32 -3.39
C VAL A 391 1.67 2.24 -3.88
N GLU A 392 1.14 1.14 -4.43
CA GLU A 392 1.95 0.04 -4.92
C GLU A 392 2.68 0.40 -6.22
N THR A 393 2.02 1.16 -7.09
CA THR A 393 2.59 1.57 -8.37
C THR A 393 3.81 2.48 -8.18
N ASN A 394 3.76 3.43 -7.24
CA ASN A 394 4.89 4.32 -6.97
C ASN A 394 6.05 3.59 -6.31
N LEU A 395 5.75 2.63 -5.43
CA LEU A 395 6.77 1.75 -4.86
C LEU A 395 7.47 0.96 -5.98
N ALA A 396 6.70 0.34 -6.88
CA ALA A 396 7.26 -0.43 -8.00
C ALA A 396 8.08 0.44 -8.96
N LEU A 397 7.59 1.63 -9.33
CA LEU A 397 8.31 2.59 -10.16
C LEU A 397 9.64 2.98 -9.52
N THR A 398 9.63 3.33 -8.24
CA THR A 398 10.84 3.75 -7.54
C THR A 398 11.86 2.61 -7.42
N LEU A 399 11.40 1.39 -7.09
CA LEU A 399 12.28 0.22 -6.98
C LEU A 399 12.95 -0.12 -8.31
N LYS A 400 12.25 0.02 -9.44
CA LYS A 400 12.81 -0.22 -10.78
C LYS A 400 13.96 0.74 -11.14
N GLN A 401 13.99 1.92 -10.52
CA GLN A 401 15.03 2.93 -10.71
C GLN A 401 16.16 2.84 -9.68
N ASN A 402 16.05 1.94 -8.69
CA ASN A 402 17.01 1.87 -7.60
C ASN A 402 18.20 0.96 -7.97
N PRO A 403 19.46 1.44 -7.93
CA PRO A 403 20.62 0.67 -8.38
C PRO A 403 20.94 -0.54 -7.49
N GLN A 404 20.41 -0.62 -6.27
CA GLN A 404 20.57 -1.78 -5.39
C GLN A 404 19.61 -2.93 -5.76
N VAL A 405 18.56 -2.65 -6.54
CA VAL A 405 17.50 -3.60 -6.89
C VAL A 405 17.83 -4.30 -8.20
N LYS A 406 17.87 -5.63 -8.17
CA LYS A 406 18.10 -6.47 -9.36
C LYS A 406 16.81 -6.78 -10.11
N ASN A 407 15.71 -6.99 -9.40
CA ASN A 407 14.45 -7.35 -10.04
C ASN A 407 13.23 -6.84 -9.26
N VAL A 408 12.27 -6.29 -9.99
CA VAL A 408 10.94 -5.92 -9.48
C VAL A 408 9.89 -6.64 -10.31
N ASN A 409 9.20 -7.59 -9.68
CA ASN A 409 8.06 -8.29 -10.27
C ASN A 409 6.76 -7.71 -9.71
N PHE A 410 6.23 -6.67 -10.37
CA PHE A 410 4.98 -6.02 -10.01
C PHE A 410 3.84 -6.44 -10.94
N ALA A 411 2.66 -6.67 -10.38
CA ALA A 411 1.42 -6.80 -11.16
C ALA A 411 0.21 -6.40 -10.33
N THR A 412 -0.71 -5.67 -10.96
CA THR A 412 -2.11 -5.57 -10.52
C THR A 412 -2.89 -6.76 -11.07
N VAL A 413 -3.86 -7.26 -10.32
CA VAL A 413 -4.68 -8.43 -10.70
C VAL A 413 -6.13 -7.99 -10.86
N TRP A 414 -6.64 -8.11 -12.09
CA TRP A 414 -8.00 -7.72 -12.44
C TRP A 414 -9.04 -8.57 -11.70
N GLY A 415 -10.16 -7.96 -11.31
CA GLY A 415 -11.22 -8.64 -10.56
C GLY A 415 -10.92 -8.81 -9.08
N GLN A 416 -9.66 -8.84 -8.64
CA GLN A 416 -9.33 -9.17 -7.27
C GLN A 416 -9.40 -7.95 -6.35
N GLY A 417 -9.80 -8.18 -5.09
CA GLY A 417 -9.89 -7.18 -4.04
C GLY A 417 -8.63 -7.15 -3.17
N HIS A 418 -8.79 -6.89 -1.87
CA HIS A 418 -7.68 -6.83 -0.92
C HIS A 418 -7.28 -8.24 -0.45
N THR A 419 -6.65 -9.02 -1.34
CA THR A 419 -6.29 -10.43 -1.10
C THR A 419 -4.85 -10.74 -1.52
N GLU A 420 -4.43 -12.00 -1.36
CA GLU A 420 -3.17 -12.55 -1.84
C GLU A 420 -3.19 -12.76 -3.36
N ALA A 421 -3.57 -11.71 -4.09
CA ALA A 421 -3.98 -11.80 -5.48
C ALA A 421 -2.86 -12.33 -6.40
N GLU A 422 -3.18 -13.39 -7.13
CA GLU A 422 -2.33 -13.95 -8.18
C GLU A 422 -2.97 -13.86 -9.57
N ARG A 423 -2.16 -13.66 -10.61
CA ARG A 423 -2.65 -13.70 -11.99
C ARG A 423 -3.16 -15.08 -12.37
N THR A 424 -2.41 -16.11 -11.98
CA THR A 424 -2.72 -17.52 -12.19
C THR A 424 -2.12 -18.36 -11.06
N GLY A 425 -2.70 -19.53 -10.81
CA GLY A 425 -2.22 -20.45 -9.77
C GLY A 425 -2.48 -19.94 -8.34
N ASN A 426 -1.73 -20.51 -7.40
CA ASN A 426 -1.85 -20.25 -5.97
C ASN A 426 -0.65 -19.42 -5.46
N TYR A 427 -0.90 -18.54 -4.49
CA TYR A 427 0.08 -17.59 -3.94
C TYR A 427 1.30 -18.26 -3.29
N GLU A 428 1.13 -19.37 -2.56
CA GLU A 428 2.22 -20.10 -1.91
C GLU A 428 3.20 -20.66 -2.93
N THR A 429 2.65 -21.40 -3.92
CA THR A 429 3.46 -22.01 -4.98
C THR A 429 4.16 -20.93 -5.81
N ASN A 430 3.48 -19.83 -6.11
CA ASN A 430 4.05 -18.72 -6.87
C ASN A 430 5.15 -17.99 -6.08
N PHE A 431 4.98 -17.83 -4.76
CA PHE A 431 6.00 -17.26 -3.89
C PHE A 431 7.25 -18.14 -3.86
N ILE A 432 7.11 -19.45 -3.61
CA ILE A 432 8.23 -20.39 -3.59
C ILE A 432 8.97 -20.40 -4.93
N LYS A 433 8.25 -20.47 -6.05
CA LYS A 433 8.83 -20.40 -7.40
C LYS A 433 9.62 -19.11 -7.62
N TRP A 434 9.10 -17.97 -7.15
CA TRP A 434 9.79 -16.70 -7.27
C TRP A 434 11.06 -16.62 -6.41
N VAL A 435 11.02 -17.11 -5.16
CA VAL A 435 12.22 -17.18 -4.31
C VAL A 435 13.30 -18.03 -4.97
N ASN A 436 12.94 -19.23 -5.45
CA ASN A 436 13.87 -20.11 -6.14
C ASN A 436 14.48 -19.48 -7.39
N LYS A 437 13.66 -18.75 -8.18
CA LYS A 437 14.15 -18.03 -9.37
C LYS A 437 15.08 -16.86 -9.00
N SER A 438 14.87 -16.23 -7.85
CA SER A 438 15.67 -15.08 -7.40
C SER A 438 17.09 -15.48 -6.95
N LEU A 439 17.27 -16.75 -6.58
CA LEU A 439 18.53 -17.30 -6.07
C LEU A 439 19.33 -18.10 -7.11
N LYS A 440 18.79 -18.26 -8.32
CA LYS A 440 19.52 -18.72 -9.51
C LYS A 440 20.17 -17.52 -10.16
#